data_AF-A0A5A7N182-F1
#
_entry.id   AF-A0A5A7N182-F1
#
_cell.length_a   1.000
_cell.length_b   1.000
_cell.length_c   1.000
_cell.angle_alpha   90.00
_cell.angle_beta   90.00
_cell.angle_gamma   90.00
#
_symmetry.space_group_name_H-M   'P 1'
#
loop_
_entity.id
_entity.type
_entity.pdbx_description
1 polymer ?
#
loop_
_entity_poly.entity_id
_entity_poly.type
_entity_poly.pdbx_seq_one_letter_code
_entity_poly.pdbx_strand_id
1 'polypeptide(L)'
;MTGHHGNEDMYRESQPALRQVQYSALCSITSFEDWVRSADPGDRIVYCVGPWLPSGAVAALARKLLRGGVVELAQRRNRFGGFDYLAIKRRRITRKAS
;
A
#
# COMPACT_ATOMS: atom_id res chain seq x y z
N MET A 1 -8.67 -45.57 -41.81
CA MET A 1 -9.00 -44.42 -40.94
C MET A 1 -7.85 -43.43 -41.04
N THR A 2 -8.19 -42.21 -41.41
CA THR A 2 -7.36 -41.09 -41.87
C THR A 2 -6.36 -40.59 -40.83
N GLY A 3 -5.13 -40.29 -41.27
CA GLY A 3 -4.20 -39.40 -40.56
C GLY A 3 -4.47 -37.93 -40.88
N HIS A 4 -4.07 -37.04 -39.96
CA HIS A 4 -3.60 -35.65 -40.17
C HIS A 4 -3.30 -35.05 -38.79
N HIS A 5 -2.02 -34.76 -38.51
CA HIS A 5 -1.45 -33.41 -38.44
C HIS A 5 -1.92 -32.53 -37.27
N GLY A 6 -0.97 -32.20 -36.39
CA GLY A 6 -0.61 -30.79 -36.21
C GLY A 6 -0.85 -30.21 -34.83
N ASN A 7 0.26 -29.75 -34.25
CA ASN A 7 0.40 -28.67 -33.28
C ASN A 7 0.20 -28.99 -31.80
N GLU A 8 1.19 -29.71 -31.26
CA GLU A 8 1.93 -29.20 -30.10
C GLU A 8 2.40 -27.75 -30.36
N ASP A 9 2.55 -26.98 -29.29
CA ASP A 9 3.07 -25.60 -29.31
C ASP A 9 2.14 -24.52 -29.91
N MET A 10 1.21 -23.97 -29.13
CA MET A 10 0.93 -22.52 -29.15
C MET A 10 -0.08 -22.07 -28.07
N TYR A 11 0.22 -22.29 -26.80
CA TYR A 11 -0.20 -21.35 -25.74
C TYR A 11 0.93 -21.13 -24.74
N ARG A 12 2.12 -20.86 -25.30
CA ARG A 12 3.19 -20.13 -24.62
C ARG A 12 2.93 -18.64 -24.80
N GLU A 13 1.75 -18.17 -24.37
CA GLU A 13 1.58 -16.76 -24.10
C GLU A 13 2.40 -16.46 -22.85
N SER A 14 3.61 -16.01 -23.14
CA SER A 14 4.58 -15.49 -22.21
C SER A 14 3.89 -14.39 -21.41
N GLN A 15 3.35 -14.71 -20.24
CA GLN A 15 2.98 -13.71 -19.25
C GLN A 15 4.27 -12.93 -18.97
N PRO A 16 4.38 -11.65 -19.39
CA PRO A 16 5.56 -10.88 -19.09
C PRO A 16 5.56 -10.70 -17.58
N ALA A 17 6.52 -11.34 -16.92
CA ALA A 17 6.96 -11.12 -15.55
C ALA A 17 5.99 -10.25 -14.72
N LEU A 18 4.97 -10.87 -14.13
CA LEU A 18 4.41 -10.36 -12.88
C LEU A 18 5.52 -10.56 -11.84
N ARG A 19 6.55 -9.73 -11.95
CA ARG A 19 7.63 -9.55 -10.99
C ARG A 19 6.90 -9.42 -9.67
N GLN A 20 6.96 -10.49 -8.88
CA GLN A 20 6.15 -10.76 -7.72
C GLN A 20 6.19 -9.53 -6.81
N VAL A 21 5.28 -8.57 -7.00
CA VAL A 21 5.24 -7.36 -6.16
C VAL A 21 4.60 -7.83 -4.87
N GLN A 22 5.46 -8.40 -4.03
CA GLN A 22 5.09 -9.04 -2.80
C GLN A 22 4.48 -7.97 -1.90
N TYR A 23 3.24 -8.19 -1.47
CA TYR A 23 2.62 -7.36 -0.44
C TYR A 23 3.46 -7.44 0.81
N SER A 24 4.05 -6.31 1.17
CA SER A 24 4.76 -6.20 2.44
C SER A 24 4.14 -5.06 3.22
N ALA A 25 3.55 -5.39 4.36
CA ALA A 25 3.42 -4.42 5.42
C ALA A 25 4.86 -4.12 5.88
N LEU A 26 5.39 -2.95 5.50
CA LEU A 26 6.72 -2.51 5.94
C LEU A 26 6.73 -2.16 7.43
N CYS A 27 5.55 -1.85 7.98
CA CYS A 27 5.37 -1.42 9.35
C CYS A 27 4.49 -2.43 10.09
N SER A 28 4.92 -2.85 11.27
CA SER A 28 4.03 -3.53 12.21
C SER A 28 2.95 -2.54 12.69
N ILE A 29 1.83 -3.05 13.21
CA ILE A 29 0.81 -2.16 13.79
C ILE A 29 1.36 -1.32 14.95
N THR A 30 2.18 -1.93 15.82
CA THR A 30 2.80 -1.24 16.96
C THR A 30 3.73 -0.13 16.51
N SER A 31 4.62 -0.41 15.54
CA SER A 31 5.52 0.61 14.98
C SER A 31 4.77 1.76 14.32
N PHE A 32 3.63 1.48 13.68
CA PHE A 32 2.80 2.52 13.09
C PHE A 32 2.11 3.37 14.17
N GLU A 33 1.63 2.76 15.26
CA GLU A 33 1.07 3.49 16.41
C GLU A 33 2.11 4.37 17.10
N ASP A 34 3.31 3.86 17.30
CA ASP A 34 4.41 4.60 17.93
C ASP A 34 4.84 5.79 17.07
N TRP A 35 4.91 5.60 15.75
CA TRP A 35 5.12 6.71 14.82
C TRP A 35 3.97 7.72 14.91
N VAL A 36 2.70 7.29 14.93
CA VAL A 36 1.56 8.21 15.07
C VAL A 36 1.64 9.02 16.37
N ARG A 37 2.18 8.47 17.46
CA ARG A 37 2.32 9.17 18.74
C ARG A 37 3.45 10.20 18.75
N SER A 38 4.58 9.87 18.14
CA SER A 38 5.84 10.63 18.23
C SER A 38 6.14 11.54 17.04
N ALA A 39 5.56 11.26 15.88
CA ALA A 39 5.84 12.01 14.65
C ALA A 39 5.35 13.46 14.70
N ASP A 40 6.14 14.35 14.10
CA ASP A 40 5.83 15.75 13.97
C ASP A 40 4.83 16.00 12.83
N PRO A 41 4.02 17.06 12.88
CA PRO A 41 3.16 17.46 11.78
C PRO A 41 3.94 17.62 10.46
N GLY A 42 3.50 16.92 9.41
CA GLY A 42 4.14 16.90 8.09
C GLY A 42 5.02 15.66 7.86
N ASP A 43 5.41 14.94 8.91
CA ASP A 43 6.15 13.70 8.80
C ASP A 43 5.39 12.65 8.00
N ARG A 44 6.13 11.77 7.34
CA ARG A 44 5.58 10.74 6.45
C ARG A 44 6.14 9.38 6.81
N ILE A 45 5.28 8.36 6.77
CA ILE A 45 5.68 6.96 6.85
C ILE A 45 5.02 6.17 5.72
N VAL A 46 5.77 5.25 5.11
CA VAL A 46 5.21 4.24 4.22
C VAL A 46 4.78 3.06 5.08
N TYR A 47 3.47 2.82 5.16
CA TYR A 47 2.94 1.74 6.00
C TYR A 47 2.65 0.46 5.21
N CYS A 48 2.60 0.53 3.87
CA CYS A 48 2.39 -0.60 2.99
C CYS A 48 2.96 -0.35 1.59
N VAL A 49 3.46 -1.41 0.94
CA VAL A 49 3.84 -1.41 -0.48
C VAL A 49 3.16 -2.57 -1.20
N GLY A 50 2.63 -2.31 -2.39
CA GLY A 50 2.00 -3.31 -3.24
C GLY A 50 1.20 -2.68 -4.40
N PRO A 51 0.73 -3.46 -5.37
CA PRO A 51 -0.07 -2.93 -6.47
C PRO A 51 -1.53 -2.62 -6.07
N TRP A 52 -1.99 -3.09 -4.91
CA TRP A 52 -3.21 -2.61 -4.24
C TRP A 52 -3.04 -2.53 -2.71
N LEU A 53 -3.94 -1.81 -2.04
CA LEU A 53 -3.91 -1.68 -0.57
C LEU A 53 -4.61 -2.89 0.08
N PRO A 54 -3.93 -3.67 0.94
CA PRO A 54 -4.54 -4.83 1.59
C PRO A 54 -5.52 -4.42 2.69
N SER A 55 -6.47 -5.30 3.02
CA SER A 55 -7.42 -5.17 4.14
C SER A 55 -6.80 -5.57 5.50
N GLY A 56 -5.53 -5.25 5.72
CA GLY A 56 -4.80 -5.59 6.96
C GLY A 56 -5.03 -4.60 8.11
N ALA A 57 -4.63 -4.99 9.32
CA ALA A 57 -4.83 -4.20 10.54
C ALA A 57 -4.22 -2.79 10.46
N VAL A 58 -3.01 -2.65 9.90
CA VAL A 58 -2.35 -1.34 9.69
C VAL A 58 -3.15 -0.46 8.71
N ALA A 59 -3.68 -1.04 7.64
CA ALA A 59 -4.51 -0.31 6.68
C ALA A 59 -5.89 0.08 7.25
N ALA A 60 -6.45 -0.74 8.15
CA ALA A 60 -7.67 -0.40 8.89
C ALA A 60 -7.40 0.75 9.87
N LEU A 61 -6.28 0.72 10.58
CA LEU A 61 -5.84 1.77 11.49
C LEU A 61 -5.57 3.09 10.75
N ALA A 62 -4.83 3.05 9.64
CA ALA A 62 -4.57 4.23 8.81
C ALA A 62 -5.88 4.91 8.36
N ARG A 63 -6.88 4.11 7.94
CA ARG A 63 -8.22 4.61 7.60
C ARG A 63 -8.97 5.20 8.79
N LYS A 64 -8.86 4.59 9.98
CA LYS A 64 -9.44 5.13 11.23
C LYS A 64 -8.83 6.49 11.57
N LEU A 65 -7.51 6.62 11.47
CA LEU A 65 -6.78 7.86 11.77
C LEU A 65 -7.06 8.96 10.75
N LEU A 66 -7.24 8.61 9.47
CA LEU A 66 -7.71 9.54 8.45
C LEU A 66 -9.08 10.12 8.82
N ARG A 67 -10.05 9.26 9.17
CA ARG A 67 -11.39 9.69 9.60
C ARG A 67 -11.35 10.57 10.85
N GLY A 68 -10.42 10.31 11.77
CA GLY A 68 -10.19 11.13 12.96
C GLY A 68 -9.40 12.42 12.69
N GLY A 69 -8.98 12.69 11.45
CA GLY A 69 -8.17 13.87 11.10
C GLY A 69 -6.75 13.87 11.68
N VAL A 70 -6.25 12.72 12.14
CA VAL A 70 -4.90 12.59 12.73
C VAL A 70 -3.84 12.52 11.63
N VAL A 71 -4.16 11.87 10.52
CA VAL A 71 -3.28 11.73 9.35
C VAL A 71 -4.02 12.07 8.07
N GLU A 72 -3.27 12.44 7.04
CA GLU A 72 -3.69 12.36 5.64
C GLU A 72 -3.12 11.08 5.04
N LEU A 73 -3.82 10.47 4.07
CA LEU A 73 -3.30 9.31 3.34
C LEU A 73 -2.96 9.72 1.91
N ALA A 74 -1.81 9.28 1.45
CA ALA A 74 -1.36 9.51 0.09
C ALA A 74 -0.92 8.19 -0.54
N GLN A 75 -0.97 8.14 -1.86
CA GLN A 75 -0.49 7.02 -2.66
C GLN A 75 0.48 7.57 -3.70
N ARG A 76 1.62 6.91 -3.89
CA ARG A 76 2.54 7.21 -4.99
C ARG A 76 2.91 5.95 -5.74
N ARG A 77 3.08 6.04 -7.06
CA ARG A 77 3.67 4.94 -7.85
C ARG A 77 5.12 4.78 -7.45
N ASN A 78 5.56 3.53 -7.29
CA ASN A 78 6.96 3.21 -7.01
C ASN A 78 7.67 2.71 -8.28
N ARG A 79 9.00 2.65 -8.21
CA ARG A 79 9.86 2.25 -9.34
C ARG A 79 9.68 0.79 -9.78
N PHE A 80 8.95 -0.01 -9.00
CA PHE A 80 8.72 -1.43 -9.25
C PHE A 80 7.36 -1.70 -9.90
N GLY A 81 6.62 -0.65 -10.28
CA GLY A 81 5.30 -0.78 -10.91
C GLY A 81 4.14 -0.97 -9.92
N GLY A 82 4.39 -0.89 -8.61
CA GLY A 82 3.38 -0.89 -7.56
C GLY A 82 3.14 0.51 -6.97
N PHE A 83 2.55 0.54 -5.78
CA PHE A 83 2.33 1.76 -5.02
C PHE A 83 2.97 1.70 -3.65
N ASP A 84 3.45 2.85 -3.19
CA ASP A 84 3.73 3.08 -1.77
C ASP A 84 2.52 3.80 -1.18
N TYR A 85 2.00 3.25 -0.09
CA TYR A 85 0.90 3.82 0.68
C TYR A 85 1.46 4.56 1.88
N LEU A 86 1.23 5.87 1.90
CA LEU A 86 1.79 6.78 2.90
C LEU A 86 0.73 7.30 3.85
N ALA A 87 1.13 7.45 5.11
CA ALA A 87 0.43 8.29 6.07
C ALA A 87 1.26 9.55 6.33
N ILE A 88 0.60 10.70 6.38
CA ILE A 88 1.21 12.01 6.62
C ILE A 88 0.60 12.56 7.91
N LYS A 89 1.43 12.91 8.90
CA LYS A 89 0.95 13.41 10.17
C LYS A 89 0.32 14.78 10.00
N ARG A 90 -0.93 14.97 10.45
CA ARG A 90 -1.58 16.29 10.42
C ARG A 90 -1.17 17.12 11.63
N ARG A 91 -1.13 18.44 11.43
CA ARG A 91 -1.06 19.40 12.52
C ARG A 91 -2.33 19.29 13.35
N ARG A 92 -2.20 19.15 14.67
CA ARG A 92 -3.35 19.26 15.57
C ARG A 92 -3.93 20.66 15.42
N ILE A 93 -5.12 20.76 14.87
CA ILE A 93 -5.90 21.99 14.92
C ILE A 93 -6.53 22.02 16.31
N THR A 94 -5.83 22.59 17.30
CA THR A 94 -6.49 22.99 18.54
C THR A 94 -7.44 24.12 18.17
N ARG A 95 -8.74 23.80 18.01
CA ARG A 95 -9.77 24.84 18.04
C ARG A 95 -9.63 25.53 19.39
N LYS A 96 -9.17 26.78 19.41
CA LYS A 96 -9.38 27.64 20.58
C LYS A 96 -10.90 27.71 20.76
N ALA A 97 -11.38 27.21 21.89
CA ALA A 97 -12.73 27.55 22.33
C ALA A 97 -12.78 29.08 22.41
N SER A 98 -13.66 29.68 21.60
CA SER A 98 -14.06 31.08 21.78
C SER A 98 -15.06 31.17 22.92
#